data_AF-A0A1F5AYH0-F1
#
_entry.id   AF-A0A1F5AYH0-F1
#
_cell.length_a   1.000
_cell.length_b   1.000
_cell.length_c   1.000
_cell.angle_alpha   90.00
_cell.angle_beta   90.00
_cell.angle_gamma   90.00
#
_symmetry.space_group_name_H-M   'P 1'
#
loop_
_entity.id
_entity.type
_entity.pdbx_description
1 polymer ?
#
loop_
_entity_poly.entity_id
_entity_poly.type
_entity_poly.pdbx_seq_one_letter_code
_entity_poly.pdbx_strand_id
1 'polypeptide(L)'
;MEQHFEETPRERVLHEEFDAIQNDPHLEGVLWDDLEVKDMALLEKLLHGTLADADISRRTDELETEGRARGDASVDFAVMLRNKLISQKYFEGHKTGNA
;
A
#
# COMPACT_ATOMS: atom_id res chain seq x y z
N MET A 1 -10.88 -34.87 0.62
CA MET A 1 -9.41 -34.81 0.53
C MET A 1 -9.05 -33.34 0.61
N GLU A 2 -8.56 -32.88 1.75
CA GLU A 2 -8.01 -31.53 1.87
C GLU A 2 -6.59 -31.58 1.31
N GLN A 3 -6.39 -30.94 0.15
CA GLN A 3 -5.05 -30.71 -0.37
C GLN A 3 -4.46 -29.57 0.45
N HIS A 4 -3.66 -29.90 1.47
CA HIS A 4 -2.77 -28.93 2.08
C HIS A 4 -1.66 -28.64 1.06
N PHE A 5 -1.84 -27.59 0.26
CA PHE A 5 -0.72 -26.98 -0.43
C PHE A 5 0.20 -26.38 0.64
N GLU A 6 1.37 -26.97 0.84
CA GLU A 6 2.40 -26.34 1.67
C GLU A 6 2.88 -25.07 0.95
N GLU A 7 2.63 -23.92 1.56
CA GLU A 7 3.18 -22.65 1.09
C GLU A 7 4.71 -22.71 1.10
N THR A 8 5.31 -22.34 -0.03
CA THR A 8 6.74 -22.14 -0.11
C THR A 8 7.19 -21.04 0.87
N PRO A 9 8.45 -21.04 1.33
CA PRO A 9 8.95 -19.99 2.20
C PRO A 9 8.75 -18.57 1.63
N ARG A 10 8.78 -18.43 0.30
CA ARG A 10 8.54 -17.14 -0.37
C ARG A 10 7.08 -16.70 -0.29
N GLU A 11 6.15 -17.62 -0.51
CA GLU A 11 4.71 -17.33 -0.41
C GLU A 11 4.34 -16.93 1.02
N ARG A 12 4.92 -17.60 2.01
CA ARG A 12 4.73 -17.27 3.42
C ARG A 12 5.22 -15.87 3.77
N VAL A 13 6.42 -15.50 3.33
CA VAL A 13 6.97 -14.15 3.54
C VAL A 13 6.07 -13.10 2.89
N LEU A 14 5.60 -13.34 1.66
CA LEU A 14 4.67 -12.44 0.99
C LEU A 14 3.33 -12.31 1.73
N HIS A 15 2.80 -13.42 2.28
CA HIS A 15 1.59 -13.38 3.11
C HIS A 15 1.81 -12.60 4.40
N GLU A 16 2.90 -12.86 5.13
CA GLU A 16 3.22 -12.15 6.37
C GLU A 16 3.44 -10.65 6.14
N GLU A 17 4.10 -10.30 5.03
CA GLU A 17 4.31 -8.91 4.61
C GLU A 17 2.99 -8.22 4.23
N PHE A 18 2.11 -8.93 3.52
CA PHE A 18 0.79 -8.42 3.16
C PHE A 18 -0.12 -8.27 4.40
N ASP A 19 -0.12 -9.24 5.32
CA ASP A 19 -0.83 -9.16 6.60
C ASP A 19 -0.34 -7.96 7.41
N ALA A 20 0.97 -7.71 7.46
CA ALA A 20 1.53 -6.56 8.16
C ALA A 20 1.04 -5.22 7.58
N ILE A 21 0.84 -5.13 6.26
CA ILE A 21 0.24 -3.96 5.61
C ILE A 21 -1.25 -3.85 5.94
N GLN A 22 -2.02 -4.94 5.81
CA GLN A 22 -3.46 -4.90 6.07
C GLN A 22 -3.78 -4.48 7.50
N ASN A 23 -2.87 -4.76 8.44
CA ASN A 23 -2.95 -4.36 9.83
C ASN A 23 -2.25 -3.02 10.13
N ASP A 24 -1.80 -2.27 9.12
CA ASP A 24 -1.21 -0.94 9.32
C ASP A 24 -2.28 0.08 9.71
N PRO A 25 -2.17 0.77 10.86
CA PRO A 25 -3.17 1.75 11.28
C PRO A 25 -3.31 2.95 10.33
N HIS A 26 -2.32 3.23 9.48
CA HIS A 26 -2.43 4.30 8.47
C HIS A 26 -3.18 3.87 7.21
N LEU A 27 -3.42 2.56 7.06
CA LEU A 27 -4.17 1.94 5.98
C LEU A 27 -5.48 1.32 6.50
N GLU A 28 -5.88 1.66 7.73
CA GLU A 28 -7.15 1.22 8.30
C GLU A 28 -8.32 1.79 7.48
N GLY A 29 -9.19 0.90 6.99
CA GLY A 29 -10.36 1.27 6.19
C GLY A 29 -10.17 1.16 4.68
N VAL A 30 -8.99 0.74 4.19
CA VAL A 30 -8.82 0.36 2.78
C VAL A 30 -9.72 -0.82 2.44
N LEU A 31 -10.54 -0.68 1.40
CA LEU A 31 -11.33 -1.77 0.82
C LEU A 31 -10.43 -2.59 -0.13
N TRP A 32 -9.63 -3.50 0.43
CA TRP A 32 -8.62 -4.27 -0.30
C TRP A 32 -9.17 -5.06 -1.50
N ASP A 33 -10.39 -5.58 -1.39
CA ASP A 33 -11.05 -6.39 -2.43
C ASP A 33 -11.49 -5.55 -3.65
N ASP A 34 -11.63 -4.23 -3.48
CA ASP A 34 -12.10 -3.30 -4.51
C ASP A 34 -10.95 -2.54 -5.19
N LEU A 35 -9.70 -2.88 -4.86
CA LEU A 35 -8.52 -2.24 -5.43
C LEU A 35 -8.24 -2.71 -6.86
N GLU A 36 -7.79 -1.78 -7.71
CA GLU A 36 -7.41 -2.09 -9.08
C GLU A 36 -5.99 -2.68 -9.14
N VAL A 37 -5.68 -3.39 -10.24
CA VAL A 37 -4.33 -3.92 -10.49
C VAL A 37 -3.25 -2.83 -10.43
N LYS A 38 -3.60 -1.60 -10.85
CA LYS A 38 -2.71 -0.44 -10.76
C LYS A 38 -2.40 -0.04 -9.31
N ASP A 39 -3.31 -0.30 -8.38
CA ASP A 39 -3.14 0.00 -6.96
C ASP A 39 -2.24 -1.06 -6.30
N MET A 40 -2.32 -2.31 -6.74
CA MET A 40 -1.39 -3.37 -6.32
C MET A 40 0.07 -3.05 -6.65
N ALA A 41 0.33 -2.36 -7.77
CA ALA A 41 1.68 -1.91 -8.10
C ALA A 41 2.22 -0.86 -7.11
N LEU A 42 1.35 -0.04 -6.50
CA LEU A 42 1.77 0.87 -5.43
C LEU A 42 2.04 0.10 -4.13
N LEU A 43 1.26 -0.95 -3.87
CA LEU A 43 1.44 -1.81 -2.71
C LEU A 43 2.76 -2.57 -2.75
N GLU A 44 3.11 -3.15 -3.89
CA GLU A 44 4.40 -3.82 -4.10
C GLU A 44 5.56 -2.85 -3.85
N LYS A 45 5.45 -1.61 -4.34
CA LYS A 45 6.44 -0.57 -4.06
C LYS A 45 6.53 -0.22 -2.57
N LEU A 46 5.41 -0.20 -1.84
CA LEU A 46 5.39 0.02 -0.40
C LEU A 46 6.13 -1.09 0.33
N LEU A 47 5.83 -2.36 0.00
CA LEU A 47 6.46 -3.54 0.56
C LEU A 47 7.98 -3.54 0.38
N HIS A 48 8.44 -3.13 -0.79
CA HIS A 48 9.87 -3.06 -1.08
C HIS A 48 10.55 -1.77 -0.62
N GLY A 49 9.83 -0.86 0.04
CA GLY A 49 10.39 0.42 0.50
C GLY A 49 10.82 1.36 -0.64
N THR A 50 10.20 1.21 -1.82
CA THR A 50 10.51 1.98 -3.04
C THR A 50 9.40 2.94 -3.44
N LEU A 51 8.29 2.96 -2.69
CA LEU A 51 7.16 3.85 -2.96
C LEU A 51 7.58 5.31 -2.78
N ALA A 52 7.39 6.11 -3.83
CA ALA A 52 7.68 7.54 -3.83
C ALA A 52 6.41 8.39 -3.94
N ASP A 53 6.47 9.65 -3.49
CA ASP A 53 5.34 10.60 -3.60
C ASP A 53 4.84 10.75 -5.05
N ALA A 54 5.77 10.74 -6.02
CA ALA A 54 5.45 10.84 -7.44
C ALA A 54 4.62 9.66 -7.97
N ASP A 55 4.77 8.46 -7.39
CA ASP A 55 3.97 7.30 -7.77
C ASP A 55 2.51 7.48 -7.38
N ILE A 56 2.28 8.00 -6.17
CA ILE A 56 0.94 8.30 -5.65
C ILE A 56 0.32 9.43 -6.45
N SER A 57 1.03 10.54 -6.66
CA SER A 57 0.54 11.68 -7.44
C SER A 57 0.09 11.27 -8.84
N ARG A 58 0.92 10.48 -9.53
CA ARG A 58 0.56 9.96 -10.85
C ARG A 58 -0.71 9.12 -10.81
N ARG A 59 -0.88 8.25 -9.81
CA ARG A 59 -2.10 7.45 -9.67
C ARG A 59 -3.32 8.30 -9.38
N THR A 60 -3.20 9.32 -8.54
CA THR A 60 -4.27 10.29 -8.27
C THR A 60 -4.68 11.01 -9.55
N ASP A 61 -3.73 11.51 -10.34
CA ASP A 61 -4.01 12.17 -11.63
C ASP A 61 -4.75 11.22 -12.60
N GLU A 62 -4.33 9.94 -12.67
CA GLU A 62 -5.03 8.93 -13.46
C GLU A 62 -6.48 8.74 -13.00
N LEU A 63 -6.70 8.60 -11.69
CA LEU A 63 -8.04 8.42 -11.10
C LEU A 63 -8.96 9.62 -11.35
N GLU A 64 -8.42 10.84 -11.36
CA GLU A 64 -9.18 12.03 -11.72
C GLU A 64 -9.64 12.00 -13.18
N THR A 65 -8.84 11.44 -14.09
CA THR A 65 -9.19 11.31 -15.52
C THR A 65 -10.15 10.16 -15.81
N GLU A 66 -10.11 9.08 -15.04
CA GLU A 66 -10.93 7.88 -15.24
C GLU A 66 -12.40 8.06 -14.82
N GLY A 67 -12.72 9.12 -14.08
CA GLY A 67 -14.08 9.49 -13.66
C GLY A 67 -14.56 8.70 -12.43
N ARG A 68 -15.12 9.41 -11.45
CA ARG A 68 -15.45 8.95 -10.08
C ARG A 68 -16.38 7.73 -9.92
N ALA A 69 -16.83 7.08 -10.99
CA ALA A 69 -17.79 5.97 -10.89
C ALA A 69 -17.16 4.62 -10.49
N ARG A 70 -15.82 4.50 -10.50
CA ARG A 70 -15.08 3.28 -10.08
C ARG A 70 -13.95 3.55 -9.08
N GLY A 71 -13.69 4.83 -8.76
CA GLY A 71 -12.44 5.26 -8.13
C GLY A 71 -12.48 5.47 -6.62
N ASP A 72 -13.55 5.14 -5.89
CA ASP A 72 -13.63 5.49 -4.47
C ASP A 72 -12.61 4.71 -3.63
N ALA A 73 -12.52 3.39 -3.79
CA ALA A 73 -11.53 2.56 -3.07
C ALA A 73 -10.08 2.91 -3.48
N SER A 74 -9.80 3.11 -4.76
CA SER A 74 -8.48 3.49 -5.26
C SER A 74 -8.06 4.90 -4.82
N VAL A 75 -8.99 5.85 -4.76
CA VAL A 75 -8.74 7.20 -4.24
C VAL A 75 -8.45 7.15 -2.74
N ASP A 76 -9.27 6.44 -1.97
CA ASP A 76 -9.05 6.27 -0.52
C ASP A 76 -7.70 5.62 -0.25
N PHE A 77 -7.36 4.57 -1.00
CA PHE A 77 -6.06 3.91 -0.90
C PHE A 77 -4.89 4.85 -1.24
N ALA A 78 -4.98 5.64 -2.31
CA ALA A 78 -3.94 6.60 -2.66
C ALA A 78 -3.76 7.68 -1.57
N VAL A 79 -4.85 8.15 -0.96
CA VAL A 79 -4.81 9.09 0.18
C VAL A 79 -4.14 8.45 1.40
N MET A 80 -4.50 7.21 1.73
CA MET A 80 -3.93 6.49 2.87
C MET A 80 -2.44 6.18 2.67
N LEU A 81 -2.02 5.78 1.46
CA LEU A 81 -0.61 5.62 1.12
C LEU A 81 0.18 6.91 1.33
N ARG A 82 -0.39 8.06 0.98
CA ARG A 82 0.25 9.35 1.20
C ARG A 82 0.43 9.63 2.69
N ASN A 83 -0.58 9.35 3.51
CA ASN A 83 -0.49 9.49 4.97
C ASN A 83 0.58 8.55 5.56
N LYS A 84 0.66 7.32 5.05
CA LYS A 84 1.69 6.35 5.45
C LYS A 84 3.10 6.84 5.13
N LEU A 85 3.36 7.33 3.91
CA LEU A 85 4.66 7.89 3.52
C LEU A 85 5.04 9.10 4.36
N ILE A 86 4.09 9.99 4.64
CA ILE A 86 4.30 11.15 5.51
C ILE A 86 4.75 10.68 6.89
N SER A 87 4.03 9.72 7.49
CA SER A 87 4.35 9.15 8.80
C SER A 87 5.76 8.51 8.84
N GLN A 88 6.13 7.76 7.81
CA GLN A 88 7.47 7.16 7.68
C GLN A 88 8.58 8.22 7.64
N LYS A 89 8.41 9.25 6.79
CA LYS A 89 9.38 10.36 6.66
C LYS A 89 9.55 11.16 7.96
N TYR A 90 8.46 11.45 8.66
CA TYR A 90 8.52 12.13 9.95
C TYR A 90 9.30 11.34 11.00
N PHE A 91 9.13 10.01 11.03
CA PHE A 91 9.84 9.15 11.99
C PHE A 91 11.33 8.98 11.64
N GLU A 92 11.67 8.94 10.34
CA GLU A 92 13.06 8.91 9.88
C GLU A 92 13.79 10.22 10.18
N GLY A 93 13.16 11.37 9.97
CA GLY A 93 13.72 12.68 10.32
C GLY A 93 14.04 12.84 11.81
N HIS A 94 13.33 12.14 12.69
CA HIS A 94 13.59 12.12 14.13
C HIS A 94 14.71 11.16 14.54
N LYS A 95 14.99 10.10 13.77
CA LYS A 95 16.11 9.19 14.04
C LYS A 95 17.47 9.84 13.75
N THR A 96 17.52 10.86 12.89
CA THR A 96 18.75 11.61 12.58
C THR A 96 18.99 12.83 13.49
N GLY A 97 18.09 13.11 14.43
CA GLY A 97 18.16 14.28 15.33
C GLY A 97 18.73 14.01 16.72
N ASN A 98 19.30 12.83 16.97
CA ASN A 98 19.92 12.49 18.25
C ASN A 98 21.18 11.65 18.02
N ALA A 99 22.23 12.30 17.53
CA ALA A 99 23.59 11.79 17.48
C ALA A 99 24.55 12.89 17.97
#